data_AF-H8FNP1-F1
#
_entry.id   AF-H8FNP1-F1
#
_cell.length_a   1.000
_cell.length_b   1.000
_cell.length_c   1.000
_cell.angle_alpha   90.00
_cell.angle_beta   90.00
_cell.angle_gamma   90.00
#
_symmetry.space_group_name_H-M   'P 1'
#
loop_
_entity.id
_entity.type
_entity.pdbx_description
1 polymer ?
#
loop_
_entity_poly.entity_id
_entity_poly.type
_entity_poly.pdbx_seq_one_letter_code
_entity_poly.pdbx_strand_id
1 'polypeptide(L)' 'MKSVLRGGNVMTKSTPFQLSRIYASGWRAGGNCTADDPGEIEVAGERLNPHLAQDERERWSQGFKDAALNHIGPSAKARK' A
#
# COMPACT_ATOMS: atom_id res chain seq x y z
N MET A 1 -2.31 36.68 -14.02
CA MET A 1 -1.11 35.81 -14.05
C MET A 1 -1.40 34.52 -13.29
N LYS A 2 -0.92 33.39 -13.83
CA LYS A 2 -1.03 32.00 -13.35
C LYS A 2 -2.43 31.36 -13.38
N SER A 3 -2.76 30.92 -14.59
CA SER A 3 -3.63 29.78 -14.83
C SER A 3 -2.92 28.50 -14.38
N VAL A 4 -3.56 27.69 -13.53
CA VAL A 4 -3.25 26.26 -13.39
C VAL A 4 -4.59 25.55 -13.56
N LEU A 5 -4.83 25.15 -14.80
CA LEU A 5 -5.85 24.18 -15.18
C LEU A 5 -5.54 22.88 -14.44
N ARG A 6 -6.25 22.61 -13.34
CA ARG A 6 -6.24 21.31 -12.69
C ARG A 6 -7.11 20.39 -13.54
N GLY A 7 -6.53 19.94 -14.66
CA GLY A 7 -7.15 19.00 -15.57
C GLY A 7 -7.35 17.63 -14.91
N GLY A 8 -8.50 17.03 -15.21
CA GLY A 8 -8.60 15.58 -15.33
C GLY A 8 -9.37 14.85 -14.23
N ASN A 9 -10.69 15.05 -14.19
CA ASN A 9 -11.62 14.04 -13.68
C ASN A 9 -11.86 12.95 -14.75
N VAL A 10 -10.80 12.24 -15.12
CA VAL A 10 -10.86 11.09 -16.04
C VAL A 10 -10.51 9.86 -15.23
N MET A 11 -11.30 8.79 -15.35
CA MET A 11 -10.95 7.43 -14.93
C MET A 11 -9.71 6.94 -15.69
N THR A 12 -8.55 7.54 -15.43
CA THR A 12 -7.27 7.09 -15.99
C THR A 12 -6.75 6.00 -15.08
N LYS A 13 -6.72 4.77 -15.59
CA LYS A 13 -5.97 3.66 -14.98
C LYS A 13 -4.60 4.17 -14.50
N SER A 14 -4.23 3.82 -13.27
CA SER A 14 -2.98 4.27 -12.69
C SER A 14 -1.80 3.77 -13.51
N THR A 15 -0.88 4.68 -13.83
CA THR A 15 0.33 4.33 -14.58
C THR A 15 1.23 3.38 -13.78
N PRO A 16 2.11 2.60 -14.44
CA PRO A 16 3.04 1.72 -13.73
C PRO A 16 3.86 2.44 -12.65
N PHE A 17 4.29 3.68 -12.92
CA PHE A 17 5.03 4.49 -11.94
C PHE A 17 4.16 4.88 -10.73
N GLN A 18 2.89 5.22 -10.94
CA GLN A 18 1.95 5.47 -9.85
C GLN A 18 1.71 4.19 -9.04
N LEU A 19 1.51 3.05 -9.70
CA LEU A 19 1.37 1.75 -9.05
C LEU A 19 2.61 1.39 -8.22
N SER A 20 3.83 1.70 -8.67
CA SER A 20 5.05 1.55 -7.86
C SER A 20 5.03 2.43 -6.60
N ARG A 21 4.54 3.66 -6.69
CA ARG A 21 4.38 4.54 -5.52
C ARG A 21 3.32 4.04 -4.54
N ILE A 22 2.22 3.53 -5.08
CA ILE A 22 1.12 2.96 -4.30
C ILE A 22 1.61 1.71 -3.55
N TYR A 23 2.36 0.84 -4.23
CA TYR A 23 3.04 -0.30 -3.59
C TYR A 23 3.94 0.15 -2.43
N ALA A 24 4.81 1.14 -2.66
CA ALA A 24 5.70 1.65 -1.62
C ALA A 24 4.95 2.28 -0.44
N SER A 25 3.78 2.89 -0.70
CA SER A 25 2.89 3.37 0.36
C SER A 25 2.32 2.22 1.18
N GLY A 26 1.85 1.14 0.54
CA GLY A 26 1.36 -0.04 1.22
C GLY A 26 2.44 -0.67 2.09
N TRP A 27 3.66 -0.80 1.57
CA TRP A 27 4.81 -1.33 2.31
C TRP A 27 5.08 -0.58 3.62
N ARG A 28 5.06 0.76 3.58
CA ARG A 28 5.27 1.58 4.79
C ARG A 28 4.18 1.39 5.83
N ALA A 29 2.94 1.21 5.39
CA ALA A 29 1.83 0.92 6.29
C ALA A 29 1.94 -0.51 6.89
N GLY A 30 2.29 -1.49 6.06
CA GLY A 30 2.45 -2.89 6.48
C GLY A 30 3.58 -3.10 7.49
N GLY A 31 4.68 -2.34 7.40
CA GLY A 31 5.76 -2.38 8.39
C GLY A 31 5.37 -1.89 9.80
N ASN A 32 4.23 -1.20 9.93
CA ASN A 32 3.66 -0.82 11.24
C ASN A 32 2.51 -1.75 11.67
N CYS A 33 2.17 -2.75 10.86
CA CYS A 33 1.15 -3.73 11.21
C CYS A 33 1.69 -4.67 12.30
N THR A 34 0.94 -4.83 13.38
CA THR A 34 1.30 -5.71 14.50
C THR A 34 0.59 -7.06 14.43
N ALA A 35 -0.17 -7.32 13.36
CA ALA A 35 -0.83 -8.60 13.15
C ALA A 35 0.21 -9.67 12.81
N ASP A 36 0.10 -10.83 13.46
CA ASP A 36 0.99 -11.98 13.26
C ASP A 36 0.34 -13.06 12.39
N ASP A 37 -0.99 -13.02 12.25
CA ASP A 37 -1.74 -13.94 11.40
C ASP A 37 -1.98 -13.36 9.99
N PRO A 38 -1.77 -14.16 8.92
CA PRO A 38 -1.99 -13.71 7.54
C PRO A 38 -3.42 -13.22 7.26
N GLY A 39 -4.43 -13.82 7.90
CA GLY A 39 -5.83 -13.40 7.77
C GLY A 39 -6.09 -12.07 8.45
N GLU A 40 -5.50 -11.83 9.63
CA GLU A 40 -5.56 -10.53 10.31
C GLU A 40 -4.85 -9.42 9.52
N ILE A 41 -3.71 -9.73 8.90
CA ILE A 41 -3.00 -8.82 7.99
C ILE A 41 -3.87 -8.44 6.80
N GLU A 42 -4.58 -9.41 6.21
CA GLU A 42 -5.47 -9.13 5.09
C GLU A 42 -6.61 -8.18 5.49
N VAL A 43 -7.29 -8.47 6.60
CA VAL A 43 -8.38 -7.62 7.13
C VAL A 43 -7.87 -6.22 7.49
N ALA A 44 -6.68 -6.13 8.10
CA ALA A 44 -6.05 -4.84 8.41
C ALA A 44 -5.72 -4.06 7.13
N GLY A 45 -5.17 -4.75 6.13
CA GLY A 45 -4.88 -4.18 4.82
C GLY A 45 -6.13 -3.62 4.14
N GLU A 46 -7.24 -4.36 4.14
CA GLU A 46 -8.50 -3.89 3.57
C GLU A 46 -9.06 -2.64 4.26
N ARG A 47 -8.92 -2.55 5.59
CA ARG A 47 -9.39 -1.41 6.38
C ARG A 47 -8.54 -0.16 6.20
N LEU A 48 -7.23 -0.34 6.00
CA LEU A 48 -6.26 0.76 5.93
C LEU A 48 -6.00 1.25 4.50
N ASN A 49 -6.45 0.50 3.48
CA ASN A 49 -6.23 0.85 2.08
C ASN A 49 -7.05 2.10 1.70
N PRO A 50 -6.40 3.22 1.31
CA PRO A 50 -7.12 4.46 0.98
C PRO A 50 -7.64 4.49 -0.47
N HIS A 51 -7.30 3.50 -1.29
CA HIS A 51 -7.63 3.50 -2.71
C HIS A 51 -9.02 2.91 -2.98
N LEU A 52 -9.72 3.47 -3.96
CA LEU A 52 -11.02 2.97 -4.42
C LEU A 52 -10.91 2.20 -5.75
N ALA A 53 -9.96 2.57 -6.59
CA ALA A 53 -9.71 1.89 -7.85
C ALA A 53 -9.10 0.51 -7.60
N GLN A 54 -9.59 -0.50 -8.32
CA GLN A 54 -9.19 -1.88 -8.11
C GLN A 54 -7.67 -2.10 -8.27
N ASP A 55 -7.08 -1.66 -9.39
CA ASP A 55 -5.64 -1.83 -9.65
C ASP A 55 -4.76 -1.19 -8.55
N GLU A 56 -5.19 -0.03 -8.03
CA GLU A 56 -4.51 0.66 -6.95
C GLU A 56 -4.66 -0.06 -5.61
N ARG A 57 -5.88 -0.54 -5.32
CA ARG A 57 -6.16 -1.32 -4.11
C ARG A 57 -5.31 -2.57 -4.07
N GLU A 58 -5.32 -3.34 -5.16
CA GLU A 58 -4.53 -4.57 -5.29
C GLU A 58 -3.04 -4.27 -5.07
N ARG A 59 -2.53 -3.21 -5.70
CA ARG A 59 -1.12 -2.88 -5.61
C ARG A 59 -0.70 -2.37 -4.23
N TRP A 60 -1.55 -1.58 -3.59
CA TRP A 60 -1.32 -1.11 -2.22
C TRP A 60 -1.35 -2.29 -1.24
N SER A 61 -2.38 -3.15 -1.33
CA SER A 61 -2.55 -4.31 -0.47
C SER A 61 -1.41 -5.30 -0.64
N GLN A 62 -0.87 -5.47 -1.85
CA GLN A 62 0.31 -6.28 -2.08
C GLN A 62 1.52 -5.75 -1.29
N GLY A 63 1.82 -4.44 -1.38
CA GLY A 63 2.92 -3.85 -0.62
C GLY A 63 2.72 -3.97 0.90
N PHE A 64 1.49 -3.78 1.37
CA PHE A 64 1.15 -3.93 2.79
C PHE A 64 1.40 -5.35 3.29
N LYS A 65 0.88 -6.36 2.59
CA LYS A 65 1.07 -7.77 2.93
C LYS A 65 2.54 -8.17 2.88
N ASP A 66 3.26 -7.78 1.82
CA ASP A 66 4.68 -8.08 1.69
C ASP A 66 5.48 -7.55 2.89
N ALA A 67 5.23 -6.32 3.32
CA ALA A 67 5.90 -5.73 4.47
C ALA A 67 5.48 -6.41 5.79
N ALA A 68 4.19 -6.59 6.04
CA ALA A 68 3.69 -7.21 7.27
C ALA A 68 4.19 -8.66 7.43
N LEU A 69 4.19 -9.44 6.35
CA LEU A 69 4.72 -10.81 6.34
C LEU A 69 6.25 -10.82 6.46
N ASN A 70 6.96 -9.83 5.93
CA ASN A 70 8.42 -9.72 6.11
C ASN A 70 8.81 -9.45 7.58
N HIS A 71 7.96 -8.74 8.32
CA HIS A 71 8.11 -8.53 9.77
C HIS A 71 7.86 -9.80 10.60
N ILE A 72 6.99 -10.72 10.14
CA ILE A 72 6.73 -12.01 10.79
C ILE A 72 7.87 -13.03 10.52
N GLY A 73 8.66 -12.84 9.44
CA GLY A 73 9.90 -13.58 9.21
C GLY A 73 10.99 -13.26 10.26
N PRO A 74 12.08 -14.05 10.35
CA PRO A 74 13.09 -13.95 11.43
C PRO A 74 13.92 -12.65 11.47
N SER A 75 13.49 -11.58 10.82
CA SER A 75 14.20 -10.29 10.70
C SER A 75 13.73 -9.23 11.70
N ALA A 76 12.80 -9.53 12.61
CA ALA A 76 12.31 -8.55 13.60
C ALA A 76 13.15 -8.45 14.90
N LYS A 77 14.28 -9.17 15.02
CA LYS A 77 15.15 -9.12 16.22
C LYS A 77 16.55 -8.51 16.02
N ALA A 78 16.86 -7.94 14.86
CA ALA A 78 18.21 -7.45 14.56
C ALA A 78 18.30 -5.94 14.35
N ARG A 79 17.76 -5.13 15.28
CA ARG A 79 18.20 -3.73 15.46
C ARG A 79 18.25 -3.40 16.95
N LYS A 80 19.41 -3.68 17.55
CA LYS A 80 19.85 -3.17 18.85
C LYS A 80 20.81 -2.01 18.61
#